data_AF-A0A7C3M264-F1
#
_entry.id   AF-A0A7C3M264-F1
#
_cell.length_a   1.000
_cell.length_b   1.000
_cell.length_c   1.000
_cell.angle_alpha   90.00
_cell.angle_beta   90.00
_cell.angle_gamma   90.00
#
_symmetry.space_group_name_H-M   'P 1'
#
loop_
_entity.id
_entity.type
_entity.pdbx_description
1 polymer ?
#
loop_
_entity_poly.entity_id
_entity_poly.type
_entity_poly.pdbx_seq_one_letter_code
_entity_poly.pdbx_strand_id
1 'polypeptide(L)'
;MEVFDIINLVIYFLISILFTLVTVYSRKFLKNLEENEQLAASLIFLNPKVPRCFGILAVALFIFAIVFLIAPIYEIYFHSSIFITIISTYLVLLSFIYFFKTLYDITKSEEYGA
;
A
#
# COMPACT_ATOMS: atom_id res chain seq x y z
N MET A 1 -16.73 0.00 -28.38
CA MET A 1 -16.17 -0.03 -27.02
C MET A 1 -15.70 -1.45 -26.82
N GLU A 2 -14.42 -1.66 -27.06
CA GLU A 2 -13.85 -3.01 -27.16
C GLU A 2 -13.73 -3.58 -25.75
N VAL A 3 -13.80 -4.91 -25.60
CA VAL A 3 -13.72 -5.60 -24.28
C VAL A 3 -12.51 -5.13 -23.45
N PHE A 4 -11.45 -4.67 -24.14
CA PHE A 4 -10.25 -4.06 -23.57
C PHE A 4 -10.52 -2.79 -22.75
N ASP A 5 -11.46 -1.94 -23.18
CA ASP A 5 -11.83 -0.70 -22.49
C ASP A 5 -12.51 -0.98 -21.15
N ILE A 6 -13.37 -2.00 -21.11
CA ILE A 6 -14.12 -2.40 -19.90
C ILE A 6 -13.16 -2.98 -18.85
N ILE A 7 -12.21 -3.83 -19.28
CA ILE A 7 -11.21 -4.42 -18.38
C ILE A 7 -10.34 -3.33 -17.76
N ASN A 8 -9.85 -2.39 -18.56
CA ASN A 8 -9.06 -1.26 -18.06
C ASN A 8 -9.87 -0.38 -17.09
N LEU A 9 -11.14 -0.09 -17.41
CA LEU A 9 -12.02 0.67 -16.53
C LEU A 9 -12.20 0.00 -15.16
N VAL A 10 -12.45 -1.31 -15.13
CA VAL A 10 -12.59 -2.08 -13.88
C VAL A 10 -11.28 -2.04 -13.07
N ILE A 11 -10.14 -2.21 -13.73
CA ILE A 11 -8.83 -2.14 -13.08
C ILE A 11 -8.58 -0.77 -12.46
N TYR A 12 -8.80 0.32 -13.20
CA TYR A 12 -8.62 1.68 -12.69
C TYR A 12 -9.58 1.99 -11.53
N PHE A 13 -10.82 1.49 -11.60
CA PHE A 13 -11.78 1.60 -10.51
C PHE A 13 -11.30 0.87 -9.24
N LEU A 14 -10.79 -0.35 -9.36
CA LEU A 14 -10.22 -1.10 -8.23
C LEU A 14 -9.00 -0.39 -7.63
N ILE A 15 -8.09 0.11 -8.47
CA ILE A 15 -6.93 0.91 -8.02
C ILE A 15 -7.40 2.14 -7.23
N SER A 16 -8.44 2.82 -7.69
CA SER A 16 -9.01 4.00 -7.02
C SER A 16 -9.59 3.66 -5.64
N ILE A 17 -10.25 2.50 -5.51
CA ILE A 17 -10.73 1.99 -4.21
C ILE A 17 -9.53 1.73 -3.29
N LEU A 18 -8.49 1.04 -3.77
CA LEU A 18 -7.31 0.76 -2.95
C LEU A 18 -6.62 2.06 -2.49
N PHE A 19 -6.50 3.05 -3.38
CA PHE A 19 -5.92 4.35 -3.04
C PHE A 19 -6.75 5.07 -1.97
N THR A 20 -8.07 4.97 -2.06
CA THR A 20 -9.00 5.50 -1.05
C THR A 20 -8.76 4.82 0.30
N LEU A 21 -8.61 3.48 0.32
CA LEU A 21 -8.33 2.73 1.54
C LEU A 21 -6.99 3.13 2.16
N VAL A 22 -5.92 3.25 1.36
CA VAL A 22 -4.61 3.76 1.82
C VAL A 22 -4.78 5.11 2.51
N THR A 23 -5.52 6.03 1.86
CA THR A 23 -5.77 7.38 2.38
C THR A 23 -6.58 7.37 3.68
N VAL A 24 -7.58 6.49 3.80
CA VAL A 24 -8.40 6.37 5.01
C VAL A 24 -7.56 5.83 6.17
N TYR A 25 -6.78 4.77 5.95
CA TYR A 25 -5.94 4.19 7.01
C TYR A 25 -4.80 5.12 7.42
N SER A 26 -4.17 5.82 6.48
CA SER A 26 -3.11 6.78 6.79
C SER A 26 -3.63 7.95 7.62
N ARG A 27 -4.81 8.50 7.28
CA ARG A 27 -5.46 9.56 8.08
C ARG A 27 -5.85 9.10 9.47
N LYS A 28 -6.40 7.89 9.60
CA LYS A 28 -6.76 7.32 10.91
C LYS A 28 -5.52 7.12 11.78
N PHE A 29 -4.43 6.61 11.20
CA PHE A 29 -3.15 6.48 11.88
C PHE A 29 -2.59 7.84 12.32
N LEU A 30 -2.58 8.84 11.43
CA LEU A 30 -2.12 10.19 11.74
C LEU A 30 -2.93 10.83 12.87
N LYS A 31 -4.25 10.67 12.84
CA LYS A 31 -5.13 11.19 13.90
C LYS A 31 -4.77 10.58 15.27
N ASN A 32 -4.60 9.25 15.34
CA ASN A 32 -4.18 8.58 16.58
C ASN A 32 -2.80 9.07 17.06
N LEU A 33 -1.92 9.40 16.12
CA LEU A 33 -0.58 9.89 16.42
C LEU A 33 -0.63 11.30 17.00
N GLU A 34 -1.44 12.20 16.41
CA GLU A 34 -1.64 13.57 16.92
C GLU A 34 -2.31 13.60 18.30
N GLU A 35 -3.22 12.67 18.59
CA GLU A 35 -3.91 12.59 19.88
C GLU A 35 -2.99 12.12 21.01
N ASN A 36 -2.00 11.24 20.74
CA ASN A 36 -1.09 10.69 21.75
C ASN A 36 0.30 10.34 21.17
N GLU A 37 1.07 11.35 20.74
CA GLU A 37 2.34 11.16 20.02
C GLU A 37 3.35 10.26 20.74
N GLN A 38 3.58 10.47 22.04
CA GLN A 38 4.57 9.72 22.82
C GLN A 38 4.19 8.23 22.98
N LEU A 39 2.89 7.95 23.17
CA LEU A 39 2.38 6.59 23.33
C LEU A 39 2.32 5.87 21.98
N ALA A 40 1.88 6.54 20.92
CA ALA A 40 1.89 5.98 19.57
C ALA A 40 3.31 5.62 19.13
N ALA A 41 4.29 6.49 19.38
CA ALA A 41 5.69 6.22 19.07
C ALA A 41 6.20 4.98 19.83
N SER A 42 5.98 4.90 21.14
CA SER A 42 6.46 3.76 21.94
C SER A 42 5.82 2.44 21.51
N LEU A 43 4.51 2.42 21.21
CA LEU A 43 3.81 1.24 20.69
C LEU A 43 4.35 0.79 19.34
N ILE A 44 4.70 1.73 18.45
CA ILE A 44 5.32 1.40 17.16
C ILE A 44 6.71 0.78 17.36
N PHE A 45 7.53 1.33 18.27
CA PHE A 45 8.88 0.81 18.53
C PHE A 45 8.89 -0.54 19.25
N LEU A 46 7.92 -0.78 20.13
CA LEU A 46 7.86 -2.00 20.95
C LEU A 46 7.16 -3.16 20.25
N ASN A 47 6.37 -2.91 19.19
CA ASN A 47 5.58 -3.96 18.56
C ASN A 47 6.38 -4.73 17.47
N PRO A 48 6.59 -6.04 17.63
CA PRO A 48 7.37 -6.85 16.67
C PRO A 48 6.72 -6.99 15.29
N LYS A 49 5.45 -6.57 15.13
CA LYS A 49 4.77 -6.57 13.82
C LYS A 49 5.21 -5.42 12.92
N VAL A 50 5.73 -4.32 13.50
CA VAL A 50 6.18 -3.13 12.77
C VAL A 50 7.35 -3.42 11.81
N PRO A 51 8.47 -4.06 12.24
CA PRO A 51 9.54 -4.39 11.31
C PRO A 51 9.08 -5.34 10.20
N ARG A 52 8.10 -6.23 10.46
CA ARG A 52 7.54 -7.12 9.45
C ARG A 52 6.72 -6.36 8.41
N CYS A 53 5.86 -5.42 8.80
CA CYS A 53 5.07 -4.65 7.85
C CYS A 53 5.93 -3.67 7.04
N PHE A 54 6.96 -3.08 7.65
CA PHE A 54 7.98 -2.31 6.93
C PHE A 54 8.74 -3.18 5.92
N GLY A 55 9.15 -4.39 6.29
CA GLY A 55 9.82 -5.33 5.40
C GLY A 55 8.97 -5.69 4.18
N ILE A 56 7.68 -5.98 4.38
CA ILE A 56 6.75 -6.28 3.28
C ILE A 56 6.60 -5.08 2.34
N LEU A 57 6.44 -3.87 2.89
CA LEU A 57 6.34 -2.65 2.09
C LEU A 57 7.63 -2.39 1.30
N ALA A 58 8.79 -2.54 1.92
CA ALA A 58 10.08 -2.36 1.29
C ALA A 58 10.30 -3.35 0.12
N VAL A 59 9.94 -4.62 0.32
CA VAL A 59 10.02 -5.64 -0.75
C VAL A 59 9.08 -5.30 -1.90
N ALA A 60 7.84 -4.88 -1.62
CA ALA A 60 6.89 -4.50 -2.66
C ALA A 60 7.37 -3.28 -3.47
N LEU A 61 7.91 -2.25 -2.79
CA LEU A 61 8.50 -1.08 -3.44
C LEU A 61 9.75 -1.44 -4.26
N PHE A 62 10.58 -2.36 -3.77
CA PHE A 62 11.75 -2.83 -4.48
C PHE A 62 11.38 -3.57 -5.77
N ILE A 63 10.39 -4.48 -5.70
CA ILE A 63 9.85 -5.16 -6.89
C ILE A 63 9.26 -4.15 -7.87
N PHE A 64 8.50 -3.17 -7.37
CA PHE A 64 7.93 -2.10 -8.21
C PHE A 64 9.02 -1.29 -8.92
N ALA A 65 10.10 -0.93 -8.23
CA ALA A 65 11.23 -0.21 -8.82
C ALA A 65 11.91 -1.03 -9.93
N ILE A 66 12.11 -2.34 -9.71
CA ILE A 66 12.66 -3.25 -10.74
C ILE A 66 11.73 -3.31 -11.95
N VAL A 67 10.43 -3.49 -11.72
CA VAL A 67 9.42 -3.55 -12.79
C VAL A 67 9.44 -2.25 -13.59
N PHE A 68 9.50 -1.09 -12.93
CA PHE A 68 9.51 0.20 -13.60
C PHE A 68 10.78 0.41 -14.45
N LEU A 69 11.93 -0.07 -14.00
CA LEU A 69 13.18 -0.02 -14.78
C LEU A 69 13.12 -0.92 -16.02
N ILE A 70 12.42 -2.05 -15.93
CA ILE A 70 12.35 -3.06 -16.99
C ILE A 70 11.16 -2.81 -17.95
N ALA A 71 10.12 -2.11 -17.50
CA ALA A 71 8.93 -1.76 -18.27
C ALA A 71 9.22 -1.14 -19.65
N PRO A 72 10.12 -0.13 -19.80
CA PRO A 72 10.41 0.44 -21.13
C PRO A 72 11.08 -0.57 -22.07
N ILE A 73 11.88 -1.50 -21.55
CA ILE A 73 12.49 -2.57 -22.36
C ILE A 73 11.39 -3.53 -22.83
N TYR A 74 10.47 -3.92 -21.95
CA TYR A 74 9.35 -4.79 -22.32
C TYR A 74 8.39 -4.15 -23.33
N GLU A 75 8.20 -2.84 -23.28
CA GLU A 75 7.35 -2.11 -24.23
C GLU A 75 7.91 -2.17 -25.65
N ILE A 76 9.25 -2.10 -25.78
CA ILE A 76 9.96 -2.20 -27.06
C ILE A 76 9.82 -3.61 -27.67
N TYR A 77 9.81 -4.67 -26.85
CA TYR A 77 9.83 -6.05 -27.35
C TYR A 77 8.46 -6.74 -27.40
N PHE A 78 7.52 -6.38 -26.53
CA PHE A 78 6.26 -7.13 -26.35
C PHE A 78 4.99 -6.26 -26.45
N HIS A 79 5.10 -4.96 -26.77
CA HIS A 79 3.98 -4.03 -26.97
C HIS A 79 2.93 -3.94 -25.82
N SER A 80 3.20 -4.52 -24.64
CA SER A 80 2.25 -4.55 -23.52
C SER A 80 2.97 -4.48 -22.15
N SER A 81 3.62 -3.34 -21.87
CA SER A 81 4.19 -3.02 -20.54
C SER A 81 3.11 -2.72 -19.48
N ILE A 82 1.93 -2.30 -19.93
CA ILE A 82 0.81 -1.83 -19.10
C ILE A 82 0.37 -2.86 -18.06
N PHE A 83 0.27 -4.14 -18.42
CA PHE A 83 -0.24 -5.17 -17.52
C PHE A 83 0.70 -5.43 -16.33
N ILE A 84 2.00 -5.47 -16.57
CA ILE A 84 3.00 -5.72 -15.51
C ILE A 84 3.06 -4.52 -14.56
N THR A 85 2.97 -3.30 -15.10
CA THR A 85 2.90 -2.06 -14.30
C THR A 85 1.63 -2.02 -13.45
N ILE A 86 0.48 -2.42 -13.99
CA ILE A 86 -0.78 -2.49 -13.22
C ILE A 86 -0.66 -3.45 -12.04
N ILE A 87 -0.13 -4.67 -12.27
CA ILE A 87 0.03 -5.67 -11.21
C ILE A 87 0.98 -5.17 -10.13
N SER A 88 2.10 -4.57 -10.52
CA SER A 88 3.08 -4.07 -9.56
C SER A 88 2.52 -2.89 -8.75
N THR A 89 1.75 -1.98 -9.38
CA THR A 89 1.01 -0.91 -8.67
C THR A 89 0.01 -1.50 -7.67
N TYR A 90 -0.74 -2.53 -8.06
CA TYR A 90 -1.72 -3.19 -7.18
C TYR A 90 -1.05 -3.80 -5.94
N LEU A 91 0.08 -4.50 -6.12
CA LEU A 91 0.85 -5.06 -5.01
C LEU A 91 1.36 -3.98 -4.05
N VAL A 92 1.85 -2.86 -4.57
CA VAL A 92 2.31 -1.73 -3.75
C VAL A 92 1.16 -1.15 -2.93
N LEU A 93 0.00 -0.94 -3.54
CA LEU A 93 -1.17 -0.42 -2.82
C LEU A 93 -1.65 -1.36 -1.73
N LEU A 94 -1.69 -2.67 -1.98
CA LEU A 94 -2.00 -3.66 -0.96
C LEU A 94 -1.00 -3.63 0.21
N SER A 95 0.29 -3.51 -0.08
CA SER A 95 1.32 -3.38 0.94
C SER A 95 1.18 -2.10 1.76
N PHE A 96 0.81 -0.98 1.14
CA PHE A 96 0.50 0.26 1.86
C PHE A 96 -0.74 0.13 2.75
N ILE A 97 -1.80 -0.52 2.27
CA ILE A 97 -2.99 -0.79 3.09
C ILE A 97 -2.59 -1.64 4.30
N TYR A 98 -1.86 -2.73 4.08
CA TYR A 98 -1.40 -3.60 5.16
C TYR A 98 -0.54 -2.85 6.17
N PHE A 99 0.37 -2.00 5.68
CA PHE A 99 1.24 -1.16 6.49
C PHE A 99 0.45 -0.20 7.39
N PHE A 100 -0.36 0.69 6.80
CA PHE A 100 -1.11 1.69 7.57
C PHE A 100 -2.18 1.07 8.44
N LYS A 101 -2.83 -0.02 8.00
CA LYS A 101 -3.78 -0.77 8.83
C LYS A 101 -3.09 -1.36 10.05
N THR A 102 -1.90 -1.97 9.88
CA THR A 102 -1.16 -2.53 11.01
C THR A 102 -0.75 -1.46 12.00
N LEU A 103 -0.27 -0.30 11.54
CA LEU A 103 0.07 0.82 12.41
C LEU A 103 -1.17 1.40 13.12
N TYR A 104 -2.29 1.51 12.41
CA TYR A 104 -3.56 1.92 13.01
C TYR A 104 -4.03 0.93 14.08
N ASP A 105 -4.01 -0.37 13.81
CA ASP A 105 -4.46 -1.39 14.75
C ASP A 105 -3.60 -1.42 16.03
N ILE A 106 -2.29 -1.17 15.90
CA ILE A 106 -1.35 -1.06 17.02
C ILE A 106 -1.61 0.19 17.85
N THR A 107 -1.82 1.33 17.20
CA THR A 107 -2.08 2.61 17.90
C THR A 107 -3.48 2.68 18.50
N LYS A 108 -4.45 1.93 17.96
CA LYS A 108 -5.82 1.86 18.48
C LYS A 108 -5.98 0.91 19.67
N SER A 109 -5.16 -0.14 19.80
CA SER A 109 -5.44 -1.22 20.76
C SER A 109 -5.48 -0.80 22.23
N GLU A 110 -5.06 0.41 22.59
CA GLU A 110 -5.20 0.95 23.95
C GLU A 110 -6.46 1.79 24.21
N GLU A 111 -7.24 2.22 23.20
CA GLU A 111 -8.54 2.88 23.45
C GLU A 111 -9.56 1.98 24.16
N TYR A 112 -9.34 0.66 24.20
CA TYR A 112 -10.23 -0.35 24.79
C TYR A 112 -9.56 -1.18 25.92
N GLY A 113 -8.35 -0.81 26.35
CA GLY A 113 -7.51 -1.64 27.22
C GLY A 113 -7.25 -1.09 28.63
N ALA A 114 -7.86 0.03 29.02
CA ALA A 114 -7.77 0.62 30.36
C ALA A 114 -9.13 0.65 31.06
#